data_AF-A0A3N4YRE6-F1
#
_entry.id   AF-A0A3N4YRE6-F1
#
_cell.length_a   1.000
_cell.length_b   1.000
_cell.length_c   1.000
_cell.angle_alpha   90.00
_cell.angle_beta   90.00
_cell.angle_gamma   90.00
#
_symmetry.space_group_name_H-M   'P 1'
#
loop_
_entity.id
_entity.type
_entity.pdbx_description
1 polymer ?
#
loop_
_entity_poly.entity_id
_entity_poly.type
_entity_poly.pdbx_seq_one_letter_code
_entity_poly.pdbx_strand_id
1 'polypeptide(L)'
;MSQRPIMDAGPGINFLSLNKERLLFGALGALCVPEAVESEILRKARQDQRFTAAERVWKKLPERLMEVLSDDVTDTLAAAVQRISGVPFGQRVRSGKNLGETMVVAHAAVAAEAGEHVIVLIDDGGGCRAAAAEGRRLQRLQAEGKAVGSIRLIHTLTVLERAAGGDHLPDRSAMRDLYGRLRNLDDGLPPLATTNLLNLPCWQ
;
A
#
# COMPACT_ATOMS: atom_id res chain seq x y z
N MET A 1 6.20 7.71 -17.96
CA MET A 1 5.97 8.30 -16.62
C MET A 1 5.91 7.13 -15.65
N SER A 2 6.61 7.15 -14.52
CA SER A 2 6.53 6.04 -13.56
C SER A 2 5.11 5.96 -12.99
N GLN A 3 4.55 4.75 -12.96
CA GLN A 3 3.23 4.52 -12.37
C GLN A 3 3.19 4.93 -10.88
N ARG A 4 2.04 5.44 -10.43
CA ARG A 4 1.79 5.79 -9.02
C ARG A 4 1.93 4.53 -8.15
N PRO A 5 2.52 4.61 -6.94
CA PRO A 5 2.53 3.49 -6.03
C PRO A 5 1.09 3.08 -5.65
N ILE A 6 0.86 1.77 -5.61
CA ILE A 6 -0.43 1.18 -5.22
C ILE A 6 -0.40 0.92 -3.72
N MET A 7 -1.37 1.46 -2.99
CA MET A 7 -1.44 1.36 -1.54
C MET A 7 -2.51 0.36 -1.08
N ASP A 8 -2.17 -0.41 -0.04
CA ASP A 8 -3.10 -1.29 0.66
C ASP A 8 -3.89 -0.57 1.77
N ALA A 9 -5.01 -1.17 2.19
CA ALA A 9 -5.92 -0.62 3.18
C ALA A 9 -5.26 -0.43 4.55
N GLY A 10 -4.35 -1.32 4.97
CA GLY A 10 -3.69 -1.25 6.28
C GLY A 10 -2.88 0.04 6.48
N PRO A 11 -1.81 0.27 5.70
CA PRO A 11 -1.05 1.52 5.75
C PRO A 11 -1.94 2.74 5.50
N GLY A 12 -2.84 2.66 4.50
CA GLY A 12 -3.75 3.74 4.14
C GLY A 12 -4.61 4.21 5.31
N ILE A 13 -5.33 3.29 5.97
CA ILE A 13 -6.19 3.68 7.08
C ILE A 13 -5.40 4.26 8.25
N ASN A 14 -4.21 3.74 8.55
CA ASN A 14 -3.37 4.22 9.65
C ASN A 14 -2.91 5.66 9.43
N PHE A 15 -2.31 5.97 8.27
CA PHE A 15 -1.82 7.32 7.98
C PHE A 15 -2.96 8.34 7.92
N LEU A 16 -4.08 7.99 7.28
CA LEU A 16 -5.22 8.89 7.15
C LEU A 16 -5.90 9.14 8.51
N SER A 17 -5.97 8.14 9.37
CA SER A 17 -6.57 8.28 10.71
C SER A 17 -5.77 9.21 11.62
N LEU A 18 -4.45 9.31 11.40
CA LEU A 18 -3.57 10.21 12.13
C LEU A 18 -3.44 11.60 11.48
N ASN A 19 -4.16 11.88 10.38
CA ASN A 19 -4.00 13.09 9.56
C ASN A 19 -2.54 13.27 9.09
N LYS A 20 -1.93 12.17 8.64
CA LYS A 20 -0.55 12.10 8.14
C LYS A 20 -0.49 11.86 6.62
N GLU A 21 -1.57 12.15 5.91
CA GLU A 21 -1.64 12.08 4.45
C GLU A 21 -0.56 12.94 3.77
N ARG A 22 -0.25 14.12 4.31
CA ARG A 22 0.80 14.99 3.76
C ARG A 22 2.19 14.38 3.90
N LEU A 23 2.46 13.68 5.00
CA LEU A 23 3.71 12.94 5.18
C LEU A 23 3.79 11.79 4.18
N LEU A 24 2.70 11.04 4.04
CA LEU A 24 2.60 9.91 3.10
C LEU A 24 2.85 10.36 1.65
N PHE A 25 2.15 11.40 1.18
CA PHE A 25 2.36 11.95 -0.17
C PHE A 25 3.71 12.63 -0.33
N GLY A 26 4.24 13.27 0.72
CA GLY A 26 5.60 13.83 0.70
C GLY A 26 6.67 12.75 0.49
N ALA A 27 6.48 11.56 1.06
CA ALA A 27 7.42 10.45 0.96
C ALA A 27 7.31 9.64 -0.35
N LEU A 28 6.10 9.53 -0.91
CA LEU A 28 5.81 8.62 -2.03
C LEU A 28 5.33 9.31 -3.32
N GLY A 29 4.94 10.58 -3.25
CA GLY A 29 4.20 11.24 -4.32
C GLY A 29 2.73 10.85 -4.35
N ALA A 30 2.05 11.09 -5.49
CA ALA A 30 0.67 10.68 -5.69
C ALA A 30 0.53 9.15 -5.68
N LEU A 31 -0.56 8.66 -5.11
CA LEU A 31 -0.84 7.24 -4.91
C LEU A 31 -2.07 6.82 -5.72
N CYS A 32 -2.26 5.50 -5.82
CA CYS A 32 -3.53 4.92 -6.20
C CYS A 32 -3.91 3.75 -5.29
N VAL A 33 -5.20 3.42 -5.27
CA VAL A 33 -5.78 2.31 -4.52
C VAL A 33 -6.83 1.59 -5.37
N PRO A 34 -7.02 0.28 -5.22
CA PRO A 34 -8.20 -0.40 -5.78
C PRO A 34 -9.51 0.04 -5.10
N GLU A 35 -10.65 -0.05 -5.80
CA GLU A 35 -12.00 0.21 -5.23
C GLU A 35 -12.27 -0.63 -3.97
N ALA A 36 -11.83 -1.89 -3.94
CA ALA A 36 -11.95 -2.76 -2.78
C ALA A 36 -11.19 -2.20 -1.56
N VAL A 37 -10.03 -1.56 -1.78
CA VAL A 37 -9.24 -0.93 -0.71
C VAL A 37 -9.91 0.34 -0.22
N GLU A 38 -10.40 1.20 -1.12
CA GLU A 38 -11.20 2.38 -0.74
C GLU A 38 -12.40 1.95 0.12
N SER A 39 -13.16 0.98 -0.36
CA SER A 39 -14.33 0.44 0.34
C SER A 39 -13.97 -0.08 1.72
N GLU A 40 -12.84 -0.76 1.86
CA GLU A 40 -12.36 -1.27 3.14
C GLU A 40 -11.96 -0.15 4.11
N ILE A 41 -11.21 0.87 3.63
CA ILE A 41 -10.81 2.03 4.43
C ILE A 41 -12.06 2.76 4.94
N LEU A 42 -12.99 3.08 4.06
CA LEU A 42 -14.23 3.80 4.41
C LEU A 42 -15.12 2.99 5.35
N ARG A 43 -15.24 1.67 5.13
CA ARG A 43 -16.00 0.79 6.02
C ARG A 43 -15.39 0.77 7.42
N LYS A 44 -14.08 0.56 7.55
CA LYS A 44 -13.39 0.54 8.85
C LYS A 44 -13.48 1.90 9.55
N ALA A 45 -13.34 3.00 8.82
CA ALA A 45 -13.47 4.36 9.36
C ALA A 45 -14.85 4.63 9.97
N ARG A 46 -15.91 4.03 9.42
CA ARG A 46 -17.29 4.14 9.94
C ARG A 46 -17.58 3.22 11.12
N GLN A 47 -16.85 2.12 11.25
CA GLN A 47 -17.14 1.06 12.22
C GLN A 47 -16.24 1.13 13.47
N ASP A 48 -15.05 1.70 13.36
CA ASP A 48 -14.08 1.81 14.46
C ASP A 48 -13.75 3.28 14.72
N GLN A 49 -13.97 3.73 15.96
CA GLN A 49 -13.74 5.11 16.39
C GLN A 49 -12.28 5.55 16.21
N ARG A 50 -11.33 4.61 16.27
CA ARG A 50 -9.90 4.90 16.06
C ARG A 50 -9.62 5.40 14.64
N PHE A 51 -10.45 5.01 13.67
CA PHE A 51 -10.24 5.27 12.24
C PHE A 51 -11.17 6.34 11.64
N THR A 52 -12.04 6.96 12.44
CA THR A 52 -13.07 7.89 11.94
C THR A 52 -12.49 9.10 11.18
N ALA A 53 -11.27 9.53 11.52
CA ALA A 53 -10.61 10.62 10.78
C ALA A 53 -10.32 10.25 9.32
N ALA A 54 -10.06 8.96 9.01
CA ALA A 54 -9.70 8.52 7.67
C ALA A 54 -10.78 8.85 6.63
N GLU A 55 -12.07 8.65 6.94
CA GLU A 55 -13.17 9.00 6.01
C GLU A 55 -13.20 10.51 5.71
N ARG A 56 -12.94 11.35 6.71
CA ARG A 56 -12.93 12.82 6.54
C ARG A 56 -11.76 13.27 5.69
N VAL A 57 -10.60 12.67 5.88
CA VAL A 57 -9.41 12.95 5.06
C VAL A 57 -9.67 12.48 3.63
N TRP A 58 -10.15 11.24 3.45
CA TRP A 58 -10.44 10.64 2.15
C TRP A 58 -11.32 11.53 1.28
N LYS A 59 -12.44 12.02 1.82
CA LYS A 59 -13.40 12.89 1.10
C LYS A 59 -12.79 14.22 0.62
N LYS A 60 -11.64 14.62 1.16
CA LYS A 60 -10.93 15.85 0.77
C LYS A 60 -9.75 15.59 -0.15
N LEU A 61 -9.37 14.32 -0.37
CA LEU A 61 -8.26 13.98 -1.25
C LEU A 61 -8.67 14.23 -2.71
N PRO A 62 -7.91 15.04 -3.45
CA PRO A 62 -8.14 15.20 -4.86
C PRO A 62 -7.60 13.98 -5.63
N GLU A 63 -8.24 13.64 -6.75
CA GLU A 63 -7.86 12.53 -7.64
C GLU A 63 -6.39 12.60 -8.12
N ARG A 64 -5.86 13.82 -8.26
CA ARG A 64 -4.44 14.03 -8.61
C ARG A 64 -3.45 13.50 -7.57
N LEU A 65 -3.87 13.32 -6.31
CA LEU A 65 -3.05 12.79 -5.22
C LEU A 65 -3.42 11.36 -4.85
N MET A 66 -4.70 11.00 -4.98
CA MET A 66 -5.21 9.65 -4.70
C MET A 66 -6.17 9.24 -5.80
N GLU A 67 -5.73 8.34 -6.67
CA GLU A 67 -6.56 7.77 -7.73
C GLU A 67 -7.16 6.43 -7.28
N VAL A 68 -8.42 6.19 -7.63
CA VAL A 68 -9.07 4.90 -7.38
C VAL A 68 -9.05 4.10 -8.68
N LEU A 69 -8.41 2.94 -8.65
CA LEU A 69 -8.35 1.98 -9.74
C LEU A 69 -9.63 1.14 -9.73
N SER A 70 -10.30 1.08 -10.87
CA SER A 70 -11.52 0.29 -11.05
C SER A 70 -11.23 -1.20 -10.85
N ASP A 71 -12.07 -1.89 -10.07
CA ASP A 71 -12.03 -3.34 -9.91
C ASP A 71 -12.96 -4.05 -10.90
N ASP A 72 -13.42 -3.34 -11.95
CA ASP A 72 -14.23 -3.93 -13.01
C ASP A 72 -13.51 -5.10 -13.68
N VAL A 73 -14.28 -6.14 -13.98
CA VAL A 73 -13.73 -7.38 -14.53
C VAL A 73 -13.16 -7.12 -15.92
N THR A 74 -11.85 -7.30 -16.04
CA THR A 74 -11.14 -7.41 -17.31
C THR A 74 -10.47 -8.77 -17.40
N ASP A 75 -10.17 -9.24 -18.62
CA ASP A 75 -9.50 -10.53 -18.82
C ASP A 75 -8.15 -10.61 -18.07
N THR A 76 -7.40 -9.50 -18.10
CA THR A 76 -6.10 -9.39 -17.43
C THR A 76 -6.23 -9.39 -15.92
N LEU A 77 -7.18 -8.61 -15.36
CA LEU A 77 -7.39 -8.56 -13.91
C LEU A 77 -7.95 -9.90 -13.39
N ALA A 78 -8.90 -10.50 -14.11
CA ALA A 78 -9.44 -11.81 -13.75
C ALA A 78 -8.37 -12.90 -13.72
N ALA A 79 -7.47 -12.92 -14.73
CA ALA A 79 -6.35 -13.85 -14.78
C ALA A 79 -5.36 -13.63 -13.62
N ALA A 80 -5.06 -12.37 -13.29
CA ALA A 80 -4.18 -12.03 -12.18
C ALA A 80 -4.78 -12.48 -10.84
N VAL A 81 -6.06 -12.14 -10.58
CA VAL A 81 -6.78 -12.55 -9.37
C VAL A 81 -6.83 -14.07 -9.23
N GLN A 82 -7.12 -14.79 -10.32
CA GLN A 82 -7.16 -16.25 -10.29
C GLN A 82 -5.79 -16.86 -9.99
N ARG A 83 -4.70 -16.34 -10.56
CA ARG A 83 -3.34 -16.79 -10.24
C ARG A 83 -2.98 -16.55 -8.78
N ILE A 84 -3.28 -15.36 -8.27
CA ILE A 84 -2.87 -14.94 -6.93
C ILE A 84 -3.69 -15.68 -5.86
N SER A 85 -5.00 -15.79 -6.05
CA SER A 85 -5.91 -16.34 -5.05
C SER A 85 -6.23 -17.82 -5.23
N GLY A 86 -5.92 -18.40 -6.38
CA GLY A 86 -6.28 -19.78 -6.74
C GLY A 86 -7.77 -19.99 -7.03
N VAL A 87 -8.59 -18.95 -6.98
CA VAL A 87 -10.05 -19.02 -7.19
C VAL A 87 -10.51 -18.07 -8.30
N PRO A 88 -11.58 -18.39 -9.05
CA PRO A 88 -12.11 -17.51 -10.08
C PRO A 88 -12.55 -16.15 -9.53
N PHE A 89 -12.39 -15.08 -10.32
CA PHE A 89 -12.70 -13.70 -9.92
C PHE A 89 -14.09 -13.56 -9.29
N GLY A 90 -15.12 -14.09 -9.96
CA GLY A 90 -16.51 -14.00 -9.47
C GLY A 90 -16.77 -14.71 -8.13
N GLN A 91 -15.98 -15.72 -7.79
CA GLN A 91 -16.02 -16.36 -6.47
C GLN A 91 -15.20 -15.57 -5.45
N ARG A 92 -14.07 -14.98 -5.87
CA ARG A 92 -13.19 -14.20 -5.00
C ARG A 92 -13.88 -12.96 -4.44
N VAL A 93 -14.57 -12.19 -5.29
CA VAL A 93 -15.30 -10.98 -4.88
C VAL A 93 -16.35 -11.28 -3.80
N ARG A 94 -16.94 -12.48 -3.82
CA ARG A 94 -17.94 -12.91 -2.83
C ARG A 94 -17.33 -13.33 -1.49
N SER A 95 -16.04 -13.68 -1.45
CA SER A 95 -15.38 -14.22 -0.25
C SER A 95 -15.01 -13.13 0.77
N GLY A 96 -14.98 -11.85 0.39
CA GLY A 96 -14.78 -10.64 1.24
C GLY A 96 -13.45 -10.52 1.99
N LYS A 97 -12.98 -11.59 2.62
CA LYS A 97 -11.75 -11.65 3.41
C LYS A 97 -10.52 -11.52 2.50
N ASN A 98 -9.70 -10.50 2.75
CA ASN A 98 -8.46 -10.20 2.02
C ASN A 98 -8.68 -9.84 0.54
N LEU A 99 -9.86 -9.32 0.18
CA LEU A 99 -10.14 -8.88 -1.18
C LEU A 99 -9.27 -7.68 -1.57
N GLY A 100 -9.14 -6.68 -0.68
CA GLY A 100 -8.29 -5.50 -0.89
C GLY A 100 -6.84 -5.86 -1.20
N GLU A 101 -6.22 -6.67 -0.35
CA GLU A 101 -4.86 -7.19 -0.57
C GLU A 101 -4.71 -7.91 -1.91
N THR A 102 -5.71 -8.74 -2.28
CA THR A 102 -5.68 -9.46 -3.56
C THR A 102 -5.72 -8.49 -4.73
N MET A 103 -6.57 -7.46 -4.66
CA MET A 103 -6.69 -6.46 -5.72
C MET A 103 -5.45 -5.59 -5.84
N VAL A 104 -4.82 -5.20 -4.72
CA VAL A 104 -3.56 -4.45 -4.73
C VAL A 104 -2.50 -5.20 -5.51
N VAL A 105 -2.31 -6.49 -5.21
CA VAL A 105 -1.31 -7.32 -5.90
C VAL A 105 -1.72 -7.60 -7.36
N ALA A 106 -3.01 -7.80 -7.63
CA ALA A 106 -3.51 -8.06 -8.98
C ALA A 106 -3.32 -6.84 -9.90
N HIS A 107 -3.68 -5.64 -9.46
CA HIS A 107 -3.44 -4.40 -10.19
C HIS A 107 -1.95 -4.16 -10.43
N ALA A 108 -1.11 -4.41 -9.42
CA ALA A 108 0.34 -4.31 -9.58
C ALA A 108 0.89 -5.31 -10.61
N ALA A 109 0.38 -6.54 -10.60
CA ALA A 109 0.77 -7.58 -11.55
C ALA A 109 0.33 -7.24 -12.98
N VAL A 110 -0.90 -6.77 -13.18
CA VAL A 110 -1.41 -6.36 -14.50
C VAL A 110 -0.56 -5.24 -15.08
N ALA A 111 -0.25 -4.22 -14.29
CA ALA A 111 0.51 -3.10 -14.80
C ALA A 111 2.00 -3.46 -15.04
N ALA A 112 2.58 -4.30 -14.18
CA ALA A 112 3.92 -4.84 -14.42
C ALA A 112 3.98 -5.75 -15.66
N GLU A 113 2.93 -6.52 -15.95
CA GLU A 113 2.82 -7.28 -17.20
C GLU A 113 2.77 -6.38 -18.43
N ALA A 114 2.23 -5.16 -18.30
CA ALA A 114 2.23 -4.14 -19.34
C ALA A 114 3.58 -3.40 -19.49
N GLY A 115 4.61 -3.76 -18.71
CA GLY A 115 5.96 -3.19 -18.78
C GLY A 115 6.29 -2.19 -17.67
N GLU A 116 5.37 -1.90 -16.75
CA GLU A 116 5.57 -0.85 -15.73
C GLU A 116 6.35 -1.33 -14.49
N HIS A 117 7.08 -0.40 -13.88
CA HIS A 117 7.75 -0.63 -12.59
C HIS A 117 6.86 -0.11 -11.46
N VAL A 118 6.16 -1.03 -10.80
CA VAL A 118 5.15 -0.74 -9.79
C VAL A 118 5.74 -0.81 -8.39
N ILE A 119 5.46 0.20 -7.57
CA ILE A 119 5.71 0.17 -6.13
C ILE A 119 4.40 -0.17 -5.42
N VAL A 120 4.45 -1.11 -4.47
CA VAL A 120 3.29 -1.52 -3.66
C VAL A 120 3.57 -1.23 -2.19
N LEU A 121 2.73 -0.43 -1.56
CA LEU A 121 2.76 -0.17 -0.11
C LEU A 121 1.81 -1.13 0.60
N ILE A 122 2.38 -2.12 1.30
CA ILE A 122 1.63 -3.16 2.00
C ILE A 122 2.39 -3.66 3.23
N ASP A 123 1.70 -3.80 4.36
CA ASP A 123 2.29 -4.32 5.60
C ASP A 123 1.79 -5.74 5.93
N ASP A 124 0.72 -6.22 5.28
CA ASP A 124 0.20 -7.57 5.51
C ASP A 124 1.14 -8.66 4.97
N GLY A 125 1.38 -9.69 5.79
CA GLY A 125 2.27 -10.79 5.46
C GLY A 125 1.76 -11.70 4.33
N GLY A 126 0.45 -11.91 4.22
CA GLY A 126 -0.17 -12.65 3.12
C GLY A 126 -0.01 -11.95 1.78
N GLY A 127 -0.38 -10.67 1.72
CA GLY A 127 -0.18 -9.82 0.55
C GLY A 127 1.29 -9.69 0.15
N CYS A 128 2.22 -9.56 1.11
CA CYS A 128 3.66 -9.58 0.82
C CYS A 128 4.11 -10.88 0.14
N ARG A 129 3.64 -12.04 0.61
CA ARG A 129 3.97 -13.34 0.00
C ARG A 129 3.41 -13.46 -1.41
N ALA A 130 2.18 -13.00 -1.64
CA ALA A 130 1.54 -12.99 -2.95
C ALA A 130 2.32 -12.09 -3.94
N ALA A 131 2.62 -10.85 -3.54
CA ALA A 131 3.40 -9.92 -4.35
C ALA A 131 4.81 -10.43 -4.65
N ALA A 132 5.47 -11.07 -3.68
CA ALA A 132 6.78 -11.69 -3.90
C ALA A 132 6.71 -12.87 -4.89
N ALA A 133 5.63 -13.65 -4.87
CA ALA A 133 5.41 -14.72 -5.85
C ALA A 133 5.23 -14.17 -7.27
N GLU A 134 4.44 -13.10 -7.42
CA GLU A 134 4.29 -12.41 -8.71
C GLU A 134 5.59 -11.73 -9.15
N GLY A 135 6.34 -11.13 -8.24
CA GLY A 135 7.67 -10.57 -8.54
C GLY A 135 8.63 -11.61 -9.10
N ARG A 136 8.70 -12.81 -8.48
CA ARG A 136 9.50 -13.93 -9.01
C ARG A 136 9.02 -14.40 -10.37
N ARG A 137 7.70 -14.42 -10.60
CA ARG A 137 7.13 -14.78 -11.91
C ARG A 137 7.55 -13.78 -12.99
N LEU A 138 7.42 -12.48 -12.73
CA LEU A 138 7.83 -11.41 -13.63
C LEU A 138 9.32 -11.47 -13.96
N GLN A 139 10.18 -11.72 -12.96
CA GLN A 139 11.61 -11.92 -13.18
C GLN A 139 11.92 -13.08 -14.13
N ARG A 140 11.19 -14.20 -14.03
CA ARG A 140 11.32 -15.32 -14.99
C ARG A 140 10.91 -14.91 -16.39
N LEU A 141 9.78 -14.22 -16.54
CA LEU A 141 9.33 -13.72 -17.85
C LEU A 141 10.34 -12.75 -18.47
N GLN A 142 10.96 -11.89 -17.65
CA GLN A 142 12.02 -10.99 -18.09
C GLN A 142 13.27 -11.75 -18.54
N ALA A 143 13.67 -12.81 -17.81
CA ALA A 143 14.79 -13.68 -18.19
C ALA A 143 14.51 -14.46 -19.48
N GLU A 144 13.24 -14.73 -19.80
CA GLU A 144 12.79 -15.30 -21.08
C GLU A 144 12.71 -14.26 -22.22
N GLY A 145 13.12 -13.02 -21.98
CA GLY A 145 13.13 -11.95 -22.97
C GLY A 145 11.79 -11.24 -23.19
N LYS A 146 10.78 -11.48 -22.34
CA LYS A 146 9.52 -10.74 -22.43
C LYS A 146 9.69 -9.32 -21.88
N ALA A 147 9.10 -8.35 -22.58
CA ALA A 147 9.06 -6.96 -22.16
C ALA A 147 8.04 -6.74 -21.03
N VAL A 148 8.41 -7.17 -19.82
CA VAL A 148 7.64 -6.95 -18.59
C VAL A 148 8.40 -6.05 -17.63
N GLY A 149 7.68 -5.36 -16.76
CA GLY A 149 8.22 -4.53 -15.70
C GLY A 149 8.44 -5.31 -14.40
N SER A 150 8.26 -4.66 -13.26
CA SER A 150 8.59 -5.24 -11.96
C SER A 150 7.68 -4.76 -10.84
N ILE A 151 7.52 -5.56 -9.79
CA ILE A 151 6.86 -5.16 -8.54
C ILE A 151 7.92 -4.98 -7.45
N ARG A 152 7.90 -3.83 -6.79
CA ARG A 152 8.70 -3.53 -5.60
C ARG A 152 7.80 -3.29 -4.40
N LEU A 153 8.01 -4.05 -3.33
CA LEU A 153 7.32 -3.83 -2.07
C LEU A 153 8.00 -2.74 -1.24
N ILE A 154 7.19 -1.92 -0.59
CA ILE A 154 7.58 -1.00 0.47
C ILE A 154 6.58 -1.13 1.64
N HIS A 155 7.02 -0.72 2.81
CA HIS A 155 6.27 -0.86 4.06
C HIS A 155 6.08 0.50 4.73
N THR A 156 5.24 0.58 5.77
CA THR A 156 5.11 1.78 6.61
C THR A 156 6.48 2.26 7.12
N LEU A 157 7.38 1.34 7.46
CA LEU A 157 8.76 1.68 7.86
C LEU A 157 9.49 2.45 6.75
N THR A 158 9.39 2.01 5.49
CA THR A 158 10.01 2.70 4.35
C THR A 158 9.45 4.11 4.15
N VAL A 159 8.15 4.32 4.40
CA VAL A 159 7.53 5.65 4.35
C VAL A 159 8.14 6.57 5.42
N LEU A 160 8.26 6.07 6.65
CA LEU A 160 8.85 6.80 7.77
C LEU A 160 10.34 7.10 7.55
N GLU A 161 11.10 6.15 7.00
CA GLU A 161 12.51 6.35 6.63
C GLU A 161 12.68 7.44 5.58
N ARG A 162 11.80 7.50 4.57
CA ARG A 162 11.84 8.54 3.53
C ARG A 162 11.40 9.91 4.03
N ALA A 163 10.45 9.95 4.96
CA ALA A 163 9.96 11.20 5.54
C ALA A 163 10.93 11.81 6.57
N ALA A 164 11.86 11.00 7.09
CA ALA A 164 12.81 11.39 8.13
C ALA A 164 13.66 12.60 7.73
N GLY A 165 13.73 13.59 8.62
CA GLY A 165 14.45 14.85 8.41
C GLY A 165 13.69 15.87 7.55
N GLY A 166 12.50 15.52 7.06
CA GLY A 166 11.64 16.45 6.31
C GLY A 166 10.67 17.23 7.20
N ASP A 167 9.90 18.13 6.57
CA ASP A 167 8.97 19.06 7.24
C ASP A 167 7.94 18.39 8.16
N HIS A 168 7.60 17.12 7.88
CA HIS A 168 6.58 16.37 8.61
C HIS A 168 7.15 15.39 9.63
N LEU A 169 8.47 15.16 9.61
CA LEU A 169 9.19 14.28 10.53
C LEU A 169 10.62 14.81 10.79
N PRO A 170 10.74 16.01 11.38
CA PRO A 170 12.00 16.76 11.39
C PRO A 170 13.07 16.16 12.31
N ASP A 171 12.66 15.43 13.36
CA ASP A 171 13.58 14.95 14.38
C ASP A 171 13.17 13.59 14.99
N ARG A 172 14.05 13.06 15.85
CA ARG A 172 13.84 11.79 16.56
C ARG A 172 12.63 11.83 17.51
N SER A 173 12.27 12.99 18.05
CA SER A 173 11.12 13.12 18.95
C SER A 173 9.82 12.97 18.16
N ALA A 174 9.70 13.67 17.03
CA ALA A 174 8.59 13.54 16.09
C ALA A 174 8.46 12.11 15.54
N MET A 175 9.58 11.45 15.23
CA MET A 175 9.61 10.04 14.86
C MET A 175 9.02 9.14 15.95
N ARG A 176 9.47 9.28 17.22
CA ARG A 176 8.95 8.49 18.35
C ARG A 176 7.46 8.69 18.55
N ASP A 177 7.00 9.95 18.54
CA ASP A 177 5.60 10.29 18.74
C ASP A 177 4.70 9.75 17.63
N LEU A 178 5.10 9.92 16.36
CA LEU A 178 4.35 9.37 15.23
C LEU A 178 4.33 7.84 15.27
N TYR A 179 5.48 7.20 15.49
CA TYR A 179 5.57 5.74 15.53
C TYR A 179 4.70 5.15 16.63
N GLY A 180 4.71 5.75 17.83
CA GLY A 180 3.86 5.32 18.94
C GLY A 180 2.38 5.39 18.58
N ARG A 181 1.94 6.47 17.94
CA ARG A 181 0.55 6.63 17.48
C ARG A 181 0.17 5.64 16.38
N LEU A 182 1.05 5.38 15.42
CA LEU A 182 0.83 4.36 14.39
C LEU A 182 0.68 2.98 15.00
N ARG A 183 1.53 2.62 15.96
CA ARG A 183 1.48 1.34 16.65
C ARG A 183 0.22 1.14 17.51
N ASN A 184 -0.39 2.22 18.00
CA ASN A 184 -1.69 2.13 18.69
C ASN A 184 -2.86 1.83 17.74
N LEU A 185 -2.67 2.06 16.44
CA LEU A 185 -3.64 1.74 15.39
C LEU A 185 -3.36 0.37 14.75
N ASP A 186 -2.10 -0.06 14.77
CA ASP A 186 -1.62 -1.26 14.07
C ASP A 186 -0.66 -2.08 14.94
N ASP A 187 -1.15 -3.22 15.40
CA ASP A 187 -0.38 -4.19 16.18
C ASP A 187 0.71 -4.90 15.34
N GLY A 188 0.67 -4.78 14.01
CA GLY A 188 1.63 -5.37 13.08
C GLY A 188 2.98 -4.65 13.03
N LEU A 189 3.09 -3.42 13.56
CA LEU A 189 4.34 -2.69 13.57
C LEU A 189 5.32 -3.23 14.63
N PRO A 190 6.59 -3.51 14.26
CA PRO A 190 7.58 -4.02 15.20
C PRO A 190 7.87 -3.01 16.32
N PRO A 191 8.49 -3.41 17.44
CA PRO A 191 8.94 -2.44 18.42
C PRO A 191 9.91 -1.41 17.82
N LEU A 192 9.73 -0.12 18.09
CA LEU A 192 10.58 0.94 17.52
C LEU A 192 12.08 0.68 17.74
N ALA A 193 12.43 0.15 18.92
CA ALA A 193 13.80 -0.18 19.29
C ALA A 193 14.45 -1.28 18.42
N THR A 194 13.66 -2.11 17.71
CA THR A 194 14.17 -3.13 16.78
C THR A 194 14.26 -2.61 15.34
N THR A 195 13.92 -1.34 15.09
CA THR A 195 14.01 -0.71 13.77
C THR A 195 15.24 0.21 13.69
N ASN A 196 15.63 0.59 12.48
CA ASN A 196 16.71 1.55 12.27
C ASN A 196 16.25 3.03 12.33
N LEU A 197 14.96 3.28 12.59
CA LEU A 197 14.35 4.61 12.43
C LEU A 197 14.96 5.71 13.31
N LEU A 198 15.52 5.37 14.48
CA LEU A 198 16.14 6.35 15.38
C LEU A 198 17.63 6.57 15.12
N ASN A 199 18.23 5.75 14.25
CA ASN A 199 19.65 5.76 13.91
C ASN A 199 19.90 6.22 12.46
N LEU A 200 18.89 6.82 11.81
CA LEU A 200 19.04 7.32 10.44
C LEU A 200 20.09 8.44 10.37
N PRO A 201 20.85 8.54 9.27
CA PRO A 201 21.90 9.55 9.11
C PRO A 201 21.41 11.00 9.21
N CYS A 202 20.15 11.27 8.82
CA CYS A 202 19.55 12.61 8.85
C CYS A 202 19.32 13.19 10.25
N TRP A 203 19.57 12.40 11.31
CA TRP A 203 19.43 12.85 12.70
C TRP A 203 20.72 13.40 13.32
N GLN A 204 21.80 13.47 12.53
CA GLN A 204 23.09 14.02 12.94
C GLN A 204 23.11 15.54 12.80
#